data_AF-A0A966R197-F1
#
_entry.id   AF-A0A966R197-F1
#
_cell.length_a   1.000
_cell.length_b   1.000
_cell.length_c   1.000
_cell.angle_alpha   90.00
_cell.angle_beta   90.00
_cell.angle_gamma   90.00
#
_symmetry.space_group_name_H-M   'P 1'
#
loop_
_entity.id
_entity.type
_entity.pdbx_description
1 polymer ?
#
loop_
_entity_poly.entity_id
_entity_poly.type
_entity_poly.pdbx_seq_one_letter_code
_entity_poly.pdbx_strand_id
1 'polypeptide(L)'
;FDAHTDASSRTVHGAQSVGITTNFNLEQAFELGQIQIYENIEGLPDVEVTIEKVLDGYPLVYHLASPKATSANLVGRSKERCCVGLGIYDESKDAVTGNAPVEVYMSGMYLSSISYTFPTDGNSTESVTLVGNHKIWNLSPTLVNSVQASEIPTGIGGIGTDSPAALVLGSGGIQRRENVKMSSCIIPKSVYGVQQNSNAGNNWNAGTSSPYAHIQSCTISTDFGREDILELGRKAPYYRSPNFPIEVTCELEVIAVSGDFVSAYEEGEPTYIGTTNEGNNTAEETIRIELDDGTFFSLGSKNRLSSVTYGGGDAGGGNATITYSYTNFNDLIVGHNLDPAKATIVPYPT
;
A
#
# COMPACT_ATOMS: atom_id res chain seq x y z
N PHE A 1 16.36 -20.47 0.96
CA PHE A 1 15.62 -19.85 2.07
C PHE A 1 14.54 -20.86 2.33
N ASP A 2 14.94 -21.94 3.00
CA ASP A 2 14.25 -23.23 2.89
C ASP A 2 13.50 -23.47 4.19
N ALA A 3 12.20 -23.77 4.04
CA ALA A 3 11.24 -24.12 5.09
C ALA A 3 11.17 -23.13 6.27
N HIS A 4 10.33 -22.11 6.15
CA HIS A 4 9.81 -21.45 7.34
C HIS A 4 8.85 -22.39 8.07
N THR A 5 9.14 -22.68 9.33
CA THR A 5 8.23 -23.41 10.23
C THR A 5 7.25 -22.43 10.88
N ASP A 6 6.04 -22.93 11.15
CA ASP A 6 4.85 -22.24 11.65
C ASP A 6 5.01 -21.34 12.91
N ALA A 7 6.14 -21.36 13.61
CA ALA A 7 6.27 -20.65 14.89
C ALA A 7 6.24 -19.09 14.81
N SER A 8 6.10 -18.50 13.60
CA SER A 8 6.00 -17.04 13.42
C SER A 8 5.07 -16.60 12.28
N SER A 9 4.25 -17.50 11.75
CA SER A 9 3.16 -17.18 10.82
C SER A 9 2.14 -16.27 11.52
N ARG A 10 1.58 -15.33 10.75
CA ARG A 10 0.55 -14.40 11.21
C ARG A 10 -0.55 -14.37 10.17
N THR A 11 -1.81 -14.49 10.59
CA THR A 11 -2.94 -14.40 9.68
C THR A 11 -3.16 -12.97 9.20
N VAL A 12 -3.51 -12.83 7.92
CA VAL A 12 -3.97 -11.56 7.35
C VAL A 12 -5.49 -11.46 7.58
N HIS A 13 -5.89 -10.63 8.54
CA HIS A 13 -7.32 -10.33 8.78
C HIS A 13 -7.85 -9.35 7.72
N GLY A 14 -9.16 -9.37 7.45
CA GLY A 14 -9.78 -8.41 6.52
C GLY A 14 -9.37 -8.55 5.04
N ALA A 15 -8.68 -9.61 4.64
CA ALA A 15 -8.37 -9.89 3.24
C ALA A 15 -9.66 -10.10 2.43
N GLN A 16 -9.78 -9.43 1.28
CA GLN A 16 -10.94 -9.50 0.38
C GLN A 16 -10.69 -10.36 -0.85
N SER A 17 -9.45 -10.33 -1.36
CA SER A 17 -9.04 -11.17 -2.48
C SER A 17 -7.55 -11.42 -2.47
N VAL A 18 -7.16 -12.58 -3.01
CA VAL A 18 -5.76 -12.95 -3.25
C VAL A 18 -5.64 -13.44 -4.69
N GLY A 19 -4.81 -12.78 -5.48
CA GLY A 19 -4.43 -13.20 -6.83
C GLY A 19 -3.04 -13.82 -6.82
N ILE A 20 -2.84 -14.92 -7.55
CA ILE A 20 -1.52 -15.53 -7.74
C ILE A 20 -1.28 -15.72 -9.24
N THR A 21 -0.28 -15.05 -9.77
CA THR A 21 0.18 -15.22 -11.16
C THR A 21 1.51 -15.97 -11.14
N THR A 22 1.71 -16.89 -12.09
CA THR A 22 2.99 -17.57 -12.26
C THR A 22 3.35 -17.66 -13.72
N ASN A 23 4.47 -17.03 -14.06
CA ASN A 23 4.99 -16.96 -15.41
C ASN A 23 6.22 -17.86 -15.52
N PHE A 24 6.23 -18.73 -16.52
CA PHE A 24 7.41 -19.51 -16.90
C PHE A 24 8.06 -18.79 -18.07
N ASN A 25 9.21 -18.18 -17.82
CA ASN A 25 9.94 -17.43 -18.84
C ASN A 25 10.65 -18.43 -19.77
N LEU A 26 10.29 -18.44 -21.05
CA LEU A 26 10.82 -19.37 -22.06
C LEU A 26 11.61 -18.60 -23.12
N GLU A 27 12.82 -19.06 -23.41
CA GLU A 27 13.68 -18.54 -24.46
C GLU A 27 13.92 -19.63 -25.52
N GLN A 28 13.75 -19.30 -26.81
CA GLN A 28 14.03 -20.26 -27.87
C GLN A 28 15.45 -20.10 -28.42
N ALA A 29 16.19 -21.21 -28.46
CA ALA A 29 17.42 -21.33 -29.22
C ALA A 29 17.11 -21.91 -30.61
N PHE A 30 17.73 -21.35 -31.65
CA PHE A 30 17.67 -21.85 -33.02
C PHE A 30 19.07 -22.25 -33.50
N GLU A 31 19.16 -23.28 -34.32
CA GLU A 31 20.41 -23.70 -34.96
C GLU A 31 20.41 -23.29 -36.43
N LEU A 32 21.57 -22.81 -36.90
CA LEU A 32 21.75 -22.43 -38.29
C LEU A 32 21.54 -23.64 -39.22
N GLY A 33 20.62 -23.50 -40.17
CA GLY A 33 20.30 -24.56 -41.14
C GLY A 33 19.04 -25.36 -40.83
N GLN A 34 18.34 -25.06 -39.73
CA GLN A 34 17.00 -25.56 -39.47
C GLN A 34 16.00 -24.43 -39.19
N ILE A 35 14.74 -24.69 -39.51
CA ILE A 35 13.60 -23.78 -39.25
C ILE A 35 12.93 -24.10 -37.91
N GLN A 36 13.14 -25.31 -37.37
CA GLN A 36 12.55 -25.73 -36.11
C GLN A 36 13.39 -25.25 -34.92
N ILE A 37 12.75 -25.21 -33.74
CA ILE A 37 13.39 -24.83 -32.48
C ILE A 37 14.44 -25.89 -32.13
N TYR A 38 15.65 -25.44 -31.80
CA TYR A 38 16.72 -26.30 -31.33
C TYR A 38 16.53 -26.67 -29.85
N GLU A 39 16.21 -25.67 -29.03
CA GLU A 39 15.86 -25.86 -27.62
C GLU A 39 14.88 -24.78 -27.16
N ASN A 40 13.97 -25.15 -26.27
CA ASN A 40 13.15 -24.20 -25.52
C ASN A 40 13.68 -24.16 -24.08
N ILE A 41 14.47 -23.14 -23.78
CA ILE A 41 15.18 -22.99 -22.52
C ILE A 41 14.24 -22.31 -21.52
N GLU A 42 14.01 -22.94 -20.37
CA GLU A 42 13.23 -22.35 -19.30
C GLU A 42 14.12 -21.52 -18.36
N GLY A 43 13.84 -20.22 -18.30
CA GLY A 43 14.42 -19.27 -17.37
C GLY A 43 13.92 -19.44 -15.93
N LEU A 44 14.11 -18.41 -15.12
CA LEU A 44 13.58 -18.36 -13.76
C LEU A 44 12.06 -18.14 -13.81
N PRO A 45 11.26 -18.92 -13.05
CA PRO A 45 9.84 -18.63 -12.93
C PRO A 45 9.62 -17.36 -12.12
N ASP A 46 8.61 -16.59 -12.50
CA ASP A 46 8.18 -15.40 -11.77
C ASP A 46 6.83 -15.67 -11.12
N VAL A 47 6.74 -15.43 -9.81
CA VAL A 47 5.56 -15.64 -8.99
C VAL A 47 5.17 -14.30 -8.39
N GLU A 48 3.99 -13.84 -8.74
CA GLU A 48 3.41 -12.59 -8.23
C GLU A 48 2.16 -12.92 -7.40
N VAL A 49 2.05 -12.28 -6.25
CA VAL A 49 0.89 -12.40 -5.36
C VAL A 49 0.38 -11.01 -5.04
N THR A 50 -0.89 -10.75 -5.33
CA THR A 50 -1.56 -9.50 -4.96
C THR A 50 -2.62 -9.80 -3.91
N ILE A 51 -2.57 -9.06 -2.80
CA ILE A 51 -3.52 -9.19 -1.68
C ILE A 51 -4.26 -7.86 -1.55
N GLU A 52 -5.58 -7.92 -1.65
CA GLU A 52 -6.48 -6.80 -1.32
C GLU A 52 -7.01 -6.99 0.10
N LYS A 53 -6.87 -5.96 0.93
CA LYS A 53 -7.29 -5.97 2.33
C LYS A 53 -8.08 -4.70 2.66
N VAL A 54 -9.15 -4.83 3.44
CA VAL A 54 -9.80 -3.65 4.05
C VAL A 54 -9.05 -3.19 5.30
N LEU A 55 -9.05 -1.89 5.56
CA LEU A 55 -8.46 -1.35 6.77
C LEU A 55 -9.44 -1.57 7.93
N ASP A 56 -9.07 -2.43 8.87
CA ASP A 56 -9.93 -2.97 9.93
C ASP A 56 -9.30 -2.85 11.33
N GLY A 57 -8.19 -2.12 11.45
CA GLY A 57 -7.38 -1.97 12.66
C GLY A 57 -6.46 -3.15 12.99
N TYR A 58 -6.43 -4.22 12.18
CA TYR A 58 -5.34 -5.21 12.26
C TYR A 58 -4.11 -4.70 11.49
N PRO A 59 -2.90 -5.24 11.78
CA PRO A 59 -1.71 -4.90 11.02
C PRO A 59 -1.91 -5.07 9.51
N LEU A 60 -1.54 -4.03 8.76
CA LEU A 60 -1.52 -4.02 7.30
C LEU A 60 -0.65 -5.14 6.70
N VAL A 61 -0.95 -5.55 5.47
CA VAL A 61 -0.17 -6.56 4.74
C VAL A 61 1.28 -6.09 4.59
N TYR A 62 1.48 -4.78 4.35
CA TYR A 62 2.81 -4.17 4.33
C TYR A 62 3.62 -4.41 5.61
N HIS A 63 2.97 -4.34 6.78
CA HIS A 63 3.61 -4.60 8.08
C HIS A 63 3.89 -6.10 8.29
N LEU A 64 2.95 -6.97 7.89
CA LEU A 64 3.09 -8.42 7.99
C LEU A 64 4.17 -8.97 7.06
N ALA A 65 4.39 -8.33 5.91
CA ALA A 65 5.46 -8.66 4.96
C ALA A 65 6.85 -8.19 5.42
N SER A 66 6.93 -7.24 6.36
CA SER A 66 8.19 -6.63 6.84
C SER A 66 8.35 -6.62 8.37
N PRO A 67 8.12 -7.74 9.09
CA PRO A 67 7.98 -7.76 10.55
C PRO A 67 9.29 -7.54 11.32
N LYS A 68 10.45 -7.58 10.64
CA LYS A 68 11.78 -7.37 11.24
C LYS A 68 12.49 -6.13 10.69
N ALA A 69 11.75 -5.25 10.00
CA ALA A 69 12.32 -4.03 9.44
C ALA A 69 13.07 -3.22 10.51
N THR A 70 14.29 -2.82 10.18
CA THR A 70 15.17 -2.06 11.09
C THR A 70 14.79 -0.57 11.18
N SER A 71 13.93 -0.11 10.28
CA SER A 71 13.40 1.26 10.21
C SER A 71 11.99 1.23 9.64
N ALA A 72 11.15 2.19 10.03
CA ALA A 72 9.77 2.32 9.57
C ALA A 72 9.66 2.86 8.12
N ASN A 73 10.77 3.36 7.55
CA ASN A 73 10.81 3.91 6.20
C ASN A 73 10.80 2.82 5.10
N LEU A 74 10.52 3.23 3.86
CA LEU A 74 10.54 2.36 2.68
C LEU A 74 11.86 1.57 2.55
N VAL A 75 13.00 2.21 2.80
CA VAL A 75 14.33 1.59 2.67
C VAL A 75 14.52 0.44 3.67
N GLY A 76 14.05 0.60 4.91
CA GLY A 76 14.14 -0.42 5.94
C GLY A 76 13.23 -1.61 5.64
N ARG A 77 11.97 -1.33 5.28
CA ARG A 77 10.96 -2.36 5.03
C ARG A 77 11.17 -3.10 3.71
N SER A 78 11.70 -2.45 2.68
CA SER A 78 11.95 -3.07 1.35
C SER A 78 13.03 -4.16 1.35
N LYS A 79 13.89 -4.22 2.37
CA LYS A 79 14.96 -5.23 2.49
C LYS A 79 14.46 -6.57 3.03
N GLU A 80 13.32 -6.56 3.71
CA GLU A 80 12.75 -7.77 4.29
C GLU A 80 12.18 -8.68 3.20
N ARG A 81 12.16 -9.97 3.51
CA ARG A 81 11.52 -11.01 2.71
C ARG A 81 10.52 -11.74 3.59
N CYS A 82 9.42 -12.15 2.98
CA CYS A 82 8.42 -12.95 3.67
C CYS A 82 8.13 -14.24 2.92
N CYS A 83 7.37 -15.11 3.58
CA CYS A 83 6.72 -16.23 2.93
C CYS A 83 5.21 -16.01 3.01
N VAL A 84 4.50 -16.44 1.98
CA VAL A 84 3.05 -16.34 1.89
C VAL A 84 2.49 -17.76 1.79
N GLY A 85 1.56 -18.08 2.68
CA GLY A 85 0.77 -19.30 2.64
C GLY A 85 -0.69 -18.96 2.37
N LEU A 86 -1.31 -19.67 1.43
CA LEU A 86 -2.75 -19.60 1.19
C LEU A 86 -3.34 -21.01 1.28
N GLY A 87 -4.25 -21.20 2.22
CA GLY A 87 -4.98 -22.45 2.41
C GLY A 87 -6.29 -22.44 1.64
N ILE A 88 -6.60 -23.54 0.96
CA ILE A 88 -7.85 -23.78 0.26
C ILE A 88 -8.70 -24.73 1.11
N TYR A 89 -9.87 -24.27 1.51
CA TYR A 89 -10.83 -25.01 2.33
C TYR A 89 -12.09 -25.35 1.53
N ASP A 90 -12.83 -26.34 2.03
CA ASP A 90 -14.12 -26.75 1.47
C ASP A 90 -15.20 -25.69 1.76
N GLU A 91 -16.01 -25.37 0.74
CA GLU A 91 -17.12 -24.43 0.84
C GLU A 91 -18.29 -24.95 1.70
N SER A 92 -18.30 -26.25 2.02
CA SER A 92 -19.36 -26.86 2.84
C SER A 92 -19.37 -26.39 4.31
N LYS A 93 -18.43 -25.52 4.72
CA LYS A 93 -18.28 -25.00 6.07
C LYS A 93 -18.47 -23.49 6.09
N ASP A 94 -19.23 -23.02 7.08
CA ASP A 94 -19.44 -21.59 7.33
C ASP A 94 -18.16 -20.87 7.82
N ALA A 95 -17.18 -21.63 8.29
CA ALA A 95 -15.89 -21.10 8.73
C ALA A 95 -14.76 -22.12 8.56
N VAL A 96 -13.55 -21.59 8.41
CA VAL A 96 -12.31 -22.37 8.32
C VAL A 96 -11.97 -22.97 9.69
N THR A 97 -11.78 -24.29 9.75
CA THR A 97 -11.36 -24.99 10.97
C THR A 97 -10.25 -25.99 10.63
N GLY A 98 -9.23 -26.09 11.47
CA GLY A 98 -8.17 -27.09 11.31
C GLY A 98 -7.23 -26.83 10.14
N ASN A 99 -6.41 -27.83 9.82
CA ASN A 99 -5.39 -27.72 8.77
C ASN A 99 -6.05 -27.57 7.38
N ALA A 100 -5.50 -26.70 6.54
CA ALA A 100 -5.95 -26.57 5.16
C ALA A 100 -5.78 -27.89 4.39
N PRO A 101 -6.83 -28.41 3.73
CA PRO A 101 -6.70 -29.60 2.88
C PRO A 101 -5.67 -29.45 1.76
N VAL A 102 -5.56 -28.24 1.21
CA VAL A 102 -4.56 -27.88 0.20
C VAL A 102 -3.98 -26.52 0.55
N GLU A 103 -2.67 -26.37 0.43
CA GLU A 103 -1.95 -25.12 0.68
C GLU A 103 -1.07 -24.78 -0.53
N VAL A 104 -1.07 -23.51 -0.95
CA VAL A 104 -0.01 -22.98 -1.78
C VAL A 104 0.97 -22.19 -0.91
N TYR A 105 2.23 -22.58 -0.97
CA TYR A 105 3.34 -21.98 -0.24
C TYR A 105 4.26 -21.25 -1.20
N MET A 106 4.51 -19.96 -0.94
CA MET A 106 5.40 -19.11 -1.71
C MET A 106 6.45 -18.52 -0.79
N SER A 107 7.73 -18.62 -1.16
CA SER A 107 8.83 -18.31 -0.24
C SER A 107 9.84 -17.34 -0.83
N GLY A 108 10.43 -16.52 0.04
CA GLY A 108 11.43 -15.53 -0.37
C GLY A 108 10.81 -14.39 -1.17
N MET A 109 9.55 -14.08 -0.87
CA MET A 109 8.78 -13.03 -1.51
C MET A 109 9.26 -11.66 -1.06
N TYR A 110 9.39 -10.74 -2.01
CA TYR A 110 9.71 -9.35 -1.77
C TYR A 110 8.52 -8.46 -2.07
N LEU A 111 8.40 -7.35 -1.35
CA LEU A 111 7.42 -6.32 -1.63
C LEU A 111 7.70 -5.63 -2.97
N SER A 112 6.73 -5.66 -3.89
CA SER A 112 6.84 -5.08 -5.24
C SER A 112 6.14 -3.74 -5.34
N SER A 113 4.90 -3.63 -4.86
CA SER A 113 4.14 -2.38 -4.86
C SER A 113 3.14 -2.36 -3.72
N ILE A 114 2.77 -1.16 -3.29
CA ILE A 114 1.72 -0.91 -2.31
C ILE A 114 0.83 0.24 -2.80
N SER A 115 -0.47 0.12 -2.59
CA SER A 115 -1.44 1.17 -2.85
C SER A 115 -2.49 1.22 -1.75
N TYR A 116 -2.85 2.42 -1.32
CA TYR A 116 -3.88 2.69 -0.33
C TYR A 116 -4.91 3.62 -0.95
N THR A 117 -6.19 3.26 -0.86
CA THR A 117 -7.29 4.08 -1.41
C THR A 117 -8.29 4.39 -0.31
N PHE A 118 -8.64 5.68 -0.20
CA PHE A 118 -9.63 6.21 0.73
C PHE A 118 -10.77 6.87 -0.06
N PRO A 119 -11.78 6.10 -0.49
CA PRO A 119 -12.88 6.63 -1.27
C PRO A 119 -13.97 7.25 -0.37
N THR A 120 -14.78 8.16 -0.92
CA THR A 120 -16.00 8.65 -0.26
C THR A 120 -17.09 7.58 -0.18
N ASP A 121 -17.12 6.63 -1.11
CA ASP A 121 -18.04 5.49 -1.08
C ASP A 121 -17.27 4.16 -1.04
N GLY A 122 -17.81 3.19 -0.32
CA GLY A 122 -17.14 1.93 -0.02
C GLY A 122 -16.25 1.98 1.23
N ASN A 123 -15.25 1.09 1.26
CA ASN A 123 -14.31 0.90 2.36
C ASN A 123 -12.93 1.42 1.96
N SER A 124 -12.14 1.85 2.93
CA SER A 124 -10.71 2.09 2.73
C SER A 124 -9.99 0.77 2.51
N THR A 125 -9.13 0.69 1.49
CA THR A 125 -8.43 -0.54 1.10
C THR A 125 -6.92 -0.36 1.00
N GLU A 126 -6.21 -1.47 1.19
CA GLU A 126 -4.79 -1.66 0.93
C GLU A 126 -4.66 -2.75 -0.14
N SER A 127 -3.89 -2.46 -1.18
CA SER A 127 -3.44 -3.41 -2.20
C SER A 127 -1.93 -3.59 -2.08
N VAL A 128 -1.46 -4.83 -1.88
CA VAL A 128 -0.04 -5.15 -1.79
C VAL A 128 0.32 -6.25 -2.77
N THR A 129 1.35 -6.00 -3.58
CA THR A 129 1.93 -7.00 -4.48
C THR A 129 3.27 -7.48 -3.96
N LEU A 130 3.45 -8.80 -3.94
CA LEU A 130 4.64 -9.52 -3.52
C LEU A 130 5.17 -10.36 -4.68
N VAL A 131 6.48 -10.32 -4.93
CA VAL A 131 7.14 -11.04 -6.03
C VAL A 131 8.22 -11.99 -5.53
N GLY A 132 8.29 -13.17 -6.12
CA GLY A 132 9.28 -14.20 -5.80
C GLY A 132 9.40 -15.24 -6.90
N ASN A 133 10.12 -16.32 -6.65
CA ASN A 133 10.45 -17.33 -7.68
C ASN A 133 10.14 -18.76 -7.24
N HIS A 134 9.53 -18.93 -6.08
CA HIS A 134 9.32 -20.22 -5.48
C HIS A 134 7.88 -20.34 -5.02
N LYS A 135 7.17 -21.29 -5.63
CA LYS A 135 5.79 -21.66 -5.32
C LYS A 135 5.67 -23.18 -5.30
N ILE A 136 5.07 -23.73 -4.26
CA ILE A 136 4.78 -25.16 -4.13
C ILE A 136 3.33 -25.33 -3.70
N TRP A 137 2.65 -26.31 -4.29
CA TRP A 137 1.36 -26.81 -3.81
C TRP A 137 1.58 -28.01 -2.91
N ASN A 138 1.02 -27.96 -1.70
CA ASN A 138 1.14 -28.98 -0.67
C ASN A 138 -0.24 -29.53 -0.31
N LEU A 139 -0.35 -30.85 -0.19
CA LEU A 139 -1.53 -31.53 0.36
C LEU A 139 -1.43 -31.76 1.89
N SER A 140 -0.28 -31.42 2.46
CA SER A 140 0.00 -31.45 3.89
C SER A 140 0.52 -30.06 4.28
N PRO A 141 -0.35 -29.17 4.77
CA PRO A 141 0.01 -27.78 5.00
C PRO A 141 1.05 -27.64 6.11
N THR A 142 1.94 -26.67 5.95
CA THR A 142 3.00 -26.37 6.92
C THR A 142 2.90 -24.98 7.52
N LEU A 143 2.21 -24.03 6.86
CA LEU A 143 1.97 -22.69 7.37
C LEU A 143 0.51 -22.47 7.79
N VAL A 144 -0.46 -22.98 7.02
CA VAL A 144 -1.90 -22.83 7.28
C VAL A 144 -2.43 -24.04 8.03
N ASN A 145 -2.06 -24.13 9.31
CA ASN A 145 -2.46 -25.21 10.20
C ASN A 145 -3.58 -24.79 11.16
N SER A 146 -3.97 -25.70 12.07
CA SER A 146 -5.04 -25.46 13.04
C SER A 146 -4.84 -24.26 13.96
N VAL A 147 -3.61 -23.78 14.16
CA VAL A 147 -3.32 -22.57 14.95
C VAL A 147 -3.74 -21.33 14.16
N GLN A 148 -3.27 -21.20 12.92
CA GLN A 148 -3.65 -20.08 12.03
C GLN A 148 -5.14 -20.12 11.70
N ALA A 149 -5.69 -21.31 11.45
CA ALA A 149 -7.11 -21.52 11.26
C ALA A 149 -7.95 -21.25 12.52
N SER A 150 -7.34 -21.14 13.71
CA SER A 150 -8.01 -20.73 14.94
C SER A 150 -7.95 -19.22 15.15
N GLU A 151 -7.09 -18.48 14.42
CA GLU A 151 -7.11 -17.01 14.39
C GLU A 151 -8.31 -16.52 13.57
N ILE A 152 -8.77 -17.33 12.61
CA ILE A 152 -10.08 -17.18 11.95
C ILE A 152 -11.11 -17.99 12.76
N PRO A 153 -12.33 -17.50 12.99
CA PRO A 153 -13.12 -18.04 14.09
C PRO A 153 -13.86 -19.32 13.80
N THR A 154 -14.13 -20.06 14.86
CA THR A 154 -14.91 -21.30 14.83
C THR A 154 -16.01 -21.25 15.88
N GLY A 155 -17.04 -20.43 15.64
CA GLY A 155 -18.19 -20.33 16.55
C GLY A 155 -19.18 -21.49 16.38
N ILE A 156 -19.73 -22.00 17.48
CA ILE A 156 -20.89 -22.92 17.46
C ILE A 156 -22.09 -22.12 16.96
N GLY A 157 -22.49 -22.34 15.70
CA GLY A 157 -23.62 -21.67 15.05
C GLY A 157 -23.27 -20.87 13.79
N GLY A 158 -22.05 -20.99 13.24
CA GLY A 158 -21.68 -20.35 11.98
C GLY A 158 -21.42 -18.84 12.08
N ILE A 159 -21.38 -18.29 13.30
CA ILE A 159 -21.05 -16.89 13.56
C ILE A 159 -19.62 -16.85 14.11
N GLY A 160 -18.69 -16.31 13.33
CA GLY A 160 -17.33 -16.17 13.79
C GLY A 160 -17.16 -15.10 14.88
N THR A 161 -16.20 -15.29 15.79
CA THR A 161 -15.76 -14.33 16.83
C THR A 161 -14.70 -13.32 16.37
N ASP A 162 -14.25 -13.39 15.11
CA ASP A 162 -13.30 -12.45 14.50
C ASP A 162 -14.14 -11.27 14.05
N SER A 163 -13.60 -10.12 14.35
CA SER A 163 -14.22 -8.85 14.12
C SER A 163 -13.10 -7.85 13.91
N PRO A 164 -13.33 -6.80 13.10
CA PRO A 164 -12.36 -5.73 12.93
C PRO A 164 -11.78 -5.29 14.27
N ALA A 165 -10.46 -5.33 14.42
CA ALA A 165 -9.78 -4.94 15.66
C ALA A 165 -10.14 -3.50 16.05
N ALA A 166 -10.40 -2.62 15.09
CA ALA A 166 -10.87 -1.26 15.31
C ALA A 166 -12.25 -1.14 15.98
N LEU A 167 -13.07 -2.22 16.06
CA LEU A 167 -14.30 -2.21 16.87
C LEU A 167 -14.02 -2.25 18.37
N VAL A 168 -12.86 -2.78 18.78
CA VAL A 168 -12.50 -3.00 20.19
C VAL A 168 -11.35 -2.09 20.62
N LEU A 169 -10.34 -1.93 19.76
CA LEU A 169 -9.11 -1.18 20.04
C LEU A 169 -9.12 0.25 19.51
N GLY A 170 -10.07 0.59 18.64
CA GLY A 170 -10.18 1.88 17.98
C GLY A 170 -11.61 2.39 17.91
N SER A 171 -11.91 3.15 16.85
CA SER A 171 -13.26 3.62 16.53
C SER A 171 -13.58 3.33 15.06
N GLY A 172 -14.84 2.99 14.77
CA GLY A 172 -15.35 2.86 13.40
C GLY A 172 -15.33 1.46 12.77
N GLY A 173 -14.60 0.49 13.33
CA GLY A 173 -14.50 -0.84 12.72
C GLY A 173 -13.76 -0.81 11.38
N ILE A 174 -14.36 -1.32 10.30
CA ILE A 174 -13.76 -1.18 8.97
C ILE A 174 -13.76 0.31 8.61
N GLN A 175 -12.58 0.84 8.29
CA GLN A 175 -12.38 2.25 8.03
C GLN A 175 -13.09 2.67 6.74
N ARG A 176 -13.84 3.77 6.84
CA ARG A 176 -14.55 4.43 5.74
C ARG A 176 -14.25 5.93 5.76
N ARG A 177 -14.90 6.70 4.87
CA ARG A 177 -14.71 8.16 4.76
C ARG A 177 -14.82 8.91 6.10
N GLU A 178 -15.74 8.50 6.98
CA GLU A 178 -15.97 9.12 8.28
C GLU A 178 -14.84 8.87 9.28
N ASN A 179 -14.00 7.87 9.02
CA ASN A 179 -12.89 7.49 9.89
C ASN A 179 -11.57 8.13 9.49
N VAL A 180 -11.55 8.94 8.42
CA VAL A 180 -10.40 9.77 8.10
C VAL A 180 -10.39 10.95 9.07
N LYS A 181 -9.42 10.95 9.98
CA LYS A 181 -9.35 11.91 11.08
C LYS A 181 -8.76 13.24 10.60
N MET A 182 -9.61 14.06 9.98
CA MET A 182 -9.21 15.35 9.39
C MET A 182 -8.51 16.29 10.39
N SER A 183 -8.78 16.18 11.69
CA SER A 183 -8.10 16.97 12.73
C SER A 183 -6.64 16.58 12.97
N SER A 184 -6.24 15.35 12.59
CA SER A 184 -4.86 14.85 12.69
C SER A 184 -4.13 14.88 11.34
N CYS A 185 -4.87 14.99 10.24
CA CYS A 185 -4.31 15.01 8.89
C CYS A 185 -3.62 16.35 8.58
N ILE A 186 -2.60 16.33 7.72
CA ILE A 186 -1.99 17.50 7.10
C ILE A 186 -2.24 17.39 5.60
N ILE A 187 -3.08 18.28 5.09
CA ILE A 187 -3.41 18.38 3.66
C ILE A 187 -2.49 19.43 3.02
N PRO A 188 -1.94 19.20 1.81
CA PRO A 188 -1.05 20.17 1.17
C PRO A 188 -1.71 21.55 0.97
N LYS A 189 -0.95 22.62 1.13
CA LYS A 189 -1.41 24.03 1.15
C LYS A 189 -1.89 24.51 -0.22
N SER A 190 -1.44 23.86 -1.29
CA SER A 190 -1.92 24.07 -2.65
C SER A 190 -3.38 23.65 -2.86
N VAL A 191 -3.94 22.80 -1.99
CA VAL A 191 -5.38 22.51 -2.00
C VAL A 191 -6.15 23.74 -1.53
N TYR A 192 -7.03 24.28 -2.38
CA TYR A 192 -7.78 25.48 -2.02
C TYR A 192 -8.70 25.25 -0.82
N GLY A 193 -8.77 26.24 0.07
CA GLY A 193 -9.61 26.24 1.26
C GLY A 193 -8.90 25.78 2.53
N VAL A 194 -7.81 25.01 2.44
CA VAL A 194 -7.04 24.60 3.62
C VAL A 194 -6.29 25.79 4.22
N GLN A 195 -6.04 25.72 5.52
CA GLN A 195 -5.21 26.71 6.19
C GLN A 195 -3.78 26.63 5.67
N GLN A 196 -3.16 27.80 5.43
CA GLN A 196 -1.81 27.93 4.85
C GLN A 196 -0.69 27.64 5.87
N ASN A 197 -0.79 26.50 6.56
CA ASN A 197 0.18 25.98 7.51
C ASN A 197 0.38 24.47 7.30
N SER A 198 1.44 23.92 7.87
CA SER A 198 1.75 22.48 7.81
C SER A 198 1.36 21.74 9.09
N ASN A 199 0.42 22.28 9.87
CA ASN A 199 0.05 21.70 11.15
C ASN A 199 -1.04 20.65 10.96
N ALA A 200 -1.08 19.67 11.86
CA ALA A 200 -2.19 18.71 11.91
C ALA A 200 -3.53 19.45 12.09
N GLY A 201 -4.53 19.06 11.32
CA GLY A 201 -5.85 19.67 11.34
C GLY A 201 -5.98 20.93 10.47
N ASN A 202 -5.05 21.19 9.55
CA ASN A 202 -5.12 22.36 8.67
C ASN A 202 -6.33 22.39 7.73
N ASN A 203 -6.99 21.24 7.52
CA ASN A 203 -8.26 21.13 6.82
C ASN A 203 -9.48 21.01 7.75
N TRP A 204 -9.35 21.23 9.07
CA TRP A 204 -10.43 21.04 10.04
C TRP A 204 -10.84 22.35 10.72
N ASN A 205 -12.13 22.70 10.64
CA ASN A 205 -12.70 23.81 11.40
C ASN A 205 -13.34 23.30 12.70
N ALA A 206 -12.67 23.52 13.83
CA ALA A 206 -13.18 23.12 15.15
C ALA A 206 -14.47 23.86 15.57
N GLY A 207 -14.71 25.06 15.05
CA GLY A 207 -15.90 25.86 15.39
C GLY A 207 -17.18 25.34 14.72
N THR A 208 -17.08 24.81 13.51
CA THR A 208 -18.20 24.27 12.73
C THR A 208 -18.22 22.75 12.66
N SER A 209 -17.18 22.08 13.18
CA SER A 209 -16.99 20.62 13.08
C SER A 209 -17.08 20.13 11.63
N SER A 210 -16.48 20.86 10.71
CA SER A 210 -16.51 20.56 9.27
C SER A 210 -15.14 20.81 8.63
N PRO A 211 -14.80 20.09 7.55
CA PRO A 211 -13.59 20.38 6.80
C PRO A 211 -13.70 21.68 6.00
N TYR A 212 -12.59 22.35 5.71
CA TYR A 212 -12.58 23.53 4.84
C TYR A 212 -12.65 23.17 3.35
N ALA A 213 -11.86 22.17 2.95
CA ALA A 213 -11.83 21.58 1.62
C ALA A 213 -12.52 20.21 1.64
N HIS A 214 -13.40 19.97 0.67
CA HIS A 214 -14.22 18.76 0.58
C HIS A 214 -13.55 17.69 -0.28
N ILE A 215 -12.65 16.92 0.33
CA ILE A 215 -11.92 15.83 -0.32
C ILE A 215 -12.89 14.67 -0.64
N GLN A 216 -12.83 14.16 -1.86
CA GLN A 216 -13.67 13.05 -2.39
C GLN A 216 -12.94 11.72 -2.43
N SER A 217 -11.64 11.73 -2.66
CA SER A 217 -10.80 10.55 -2.63
C SER A 217 -9.36 10.92 -2.32
N CYS A 218 -8.64 9.98 -1.71
CA CYS A 218 -7.19 10.06 -1.54
C CYS A 218 -6.60 8.70 -1.88
N THR A 219 -5.59 8.69 -2.75
CA THR A 219 -4.86 7.49 -3.14
C THR A 219 -3.38 7.71 -2.92
N ILE A 220 -2.71 6.79 -2.22
CA ILE A 220 -1.27 6.80 -1.98
C ILE A 220 -0.69 5.53 -2.55
N SER A 221 0.27 5.61 -3.47
CA SER A 221 0.87 4.42 -4.07
C SER A 221 2.37 4.54 -4.28
N THR A 222 3.06 3.40 -4.29
CA THR A 222 4.48 3.32 -4.61
C THR A 222 4.84 1.96 -5.19
N ASP A 223 5.81 1.96 -6.12
CA ASP A 223 6.39 0.79 -6.76
C ASP A 223 7.89 0.73 -6.42
N PHE A 224 8.36 -0.43 -5.96
CA PHE A 224 9.74 -0.66 -5.56
C PHE A 224 10.64 -1.04 -6.75
N GLY A 225 10.07 -1.32 -7.93
CA GLY A 225 10.76 -1.51 -9.21
C GLY A 225 12.04 -2.35 -9.10
N ARG A 226 11.94 -3.62 -8.72
CA ARG A 226 13.12 -4.43 -8.35
C ARG A 226 13.88 -4.96 -9.55
N GLU A 227 15.19 -5.09 -9.37
CA GLU A 227 16.08 -5.75 -10.32
C GLU A 227 16.71 -7.02 -9.76
N ASP A 228 16.81 -8.03 -10.63
CA ASP A 228 17.43 -9.31 -10.33
C ASP A 228 18.94 -9.24 -10.59
N ILE A 229 19.73 -9.36 -9.53
CA ILE A 229 21.19 -9.50 -9.64
C ILE A 229 21.52 -10.98 -9.84
N LEU A 230 21.98 -11.32 -11.04
CA LEU A 230 22.36 -12.68 -11.42
C LEU A 230 23.86 -12.94 -11.19
N GLU A 231 24.20 -14.19 -10.86
CA GLU A 231 25.58 -14.66 -10.70
C GLU A 231 25.83 -15.90 -11.56
N LEU A 232 27.03 -16.03 -12.12
CA LEU A 232 27.39 -17.20 -12.92
C LEU A 232 27.34 -18.47 -12.07
N GLY A 233 26.76 -19.55 -12.61
CA GLY A 233 26.66 -20.85 -11.93
C GLY A 233 25.41 -21.02 -11.06
N ARG A 234 24.51 -20.03 -11.01
CA ARG A 234 23.23 -20.14 -10.29
C ARG A 234 22.07 -19.68 -11.17
N LYS A 235 20.99 -20.47 -11.19
CA LYS A 235 19.75 -20.13 -11.91
C LYS A 235 18.96 -19.03 -11.20
N ALA A 236 18.91 -19.07 -9.86
CA ALA A 236 18.23 -18.07 -9.04
C ALA A 236 19.07 -16.80 -8.85
N PRO A 237 18.44 -15.61 -8.77
CA PRO A 237 19.14 -14.38 -8.44
C PRO A 237 19.88 -14.49 -7.11
N TYR A 238 21.06 -13.88 -7.06
CA TYR A 238 21.83 -13.71 -5.82
C TYR A 238 21.07 -12.79 -4.85
N TYR A 239 20.58 -11.67 -5.37
CA TYR A 239 19.87 -10.64 -4.62
C TYR A 239 18.88 -9.89 -5.52
N ARG A 240 17.75 -9.45 -4.94
CA ARG A 240 16.80 -8.55 -5.61
C ARG A 240 16.85 -7.19 -4.92
N SER A 241 17.46 -6.21 -5.56
CA SER A 241 17.52 -4.87 -4.99
C SER A 241 16.30 -4.07 -5.43
N PRO A 242 15.66 -3.29 -4.54
CA PRO A 242 14.79 -2.23 -5.00
C PRO A 242 15.61 -1.20 -5.79
N ASN A 243 15.01 -0.64 -6.84
CA ASN A 243 15.62 0.45 -7.59
C ASN A 243 15.35 1.75 -6.87
N PHE A 244 16.42 2.42 -6.48
CA PHE A 244 16.35 3.77 -5.93
C PHE A 244 16.64 4.80 -7.03
N PRO A 245 15.94 5.93 -7.06
CA PRO A 245 14.91 6.35 -6.09
C PRO A 245 13.56 5.63 -6.29
N ILE A 246 12.87 5.38 -5.18
CA ILE A 246 11.49 4.86 -5.18
C ILE A 246 10.53 6.03 -5.27
N GLU A 247 9.67 6.06 -6.29
CA GLU A 247 8.65 7.10 -6.43
C GLU A 247 7.44 6.79 -5.55
N VAL A 248 6.96 7.81 -4.84
CA VAL A 248 5.70 7.77 -4.07
C VAL A 248 4.77 8.80 -4.68
N THR A 249 3.57 8.37 -5.03
CA THR A 249 2.52 9.23 -5.59
C THR A 249 1.39 9.38 -4.59
N CYS A 250 0.81 10.57 -4.53
CA CYS A 250 -0.38 10.86 -3.76
C CYS A 250 -1.35 11.67 -4.61
N GLU A 251 -2.56 11.18 -4.77
CA GLU A 251 -3.62 11.85 -5.51
C GLU A 251 -4.73 12.25 -4.54
N LEU A 252 -5.13 13.52 -4.61
CA LEU A 252 -6.23 14.09 -3.85
C LEU A 252 -7.27 14.64 -4.82
N GLU A 253 -8.46 14.08 -4.79
CA GLU A 253 -9.61 14.62 -5.51
C GLU A 253 -10.44 15.47 -4.55
N VAL A 254 -10.77 16.70 -4.94
CA VAL A 254 -11.48 17.66 -4.10
C VAL A 254 -12.63 18.27 -4.88
N ILE A 255 -13.78 18.51 -4.24
CA ILE A 255 -14.88 19.26 -4.87
C ILE A 255 -14.41 20.68 -5.18
N ALA A 256 -14.59 21.10 -6.42
CA ALA A 256 -14.29 22.44 -6.87
C ALA A 256 -15.35 23.44 -6.38
N VAL A 257 -15.20 23.94 -5.16
CA VAL A 257 -16.00 25.08 -4.65
C VAL A 257 -15.60 26.38 -5.37
N SER A 258 -14.39 26.40 -5.92
CA SER A 258 -13.78 27.51 -6.67
C SER A 258 -12.81 26.97 -7.73
N GLY A 259 -11.94 27.82 -8.28
CA GLY A 259 -10.78 27.37 -9.05
C GLY A 259 -9.70 26.73 -8.19
N ASP A 260 -8.67 26.16 -8.84
CA ASP A 260 -7.52 25.54 -8.17
C ASP A 260 -6.53 26.56 -7.58
N PHE A 261 -6.48 27.77 -8.13
CA PHE A 261 -5.57 28.86 -7.76
C PHE A 261 -4.07 28.49 -7.76
N VAL A 262 -3.69 27.44 -8.48
CA VAL A 262 -2.29 27.08 -8.72
C VAL A 262 -1.86 27.73 -10.03
N SER A 263 -1.08 28.80 -9.91
CA SER A 263 -0.65 29.56 -11.08
C SER A 263 0.56 28.92 -11.75
N ALA A 264 0.55 28.89 -13.09
CA ALA A 264 1.66 28.42 -13.91
C ALA A 264 2.26 29.61 -14.68
N TYR A 265 3.28 30.25 -14.09
CA TYR A 265 4.01 31.34 -14.73
C TYR A 265 5.21 30.80 -15.50
N GLU A 266 5.46 31.37 -16.69
CA GLU A 266 6.58 30.97 -17.55
C GLU A 266 7.94 31.16 -16.88
N GLU A 267 8.09 32.23 -16.08
CA GLU A 267 9.33 32.55 -15.36
C GLU A 267 9.34 32.09 -13.88
N GLY A 268 8.31 31.34 -13.46
CA GLY A 268 8.10 30.97 -12.06
C GLY A 268 7.25 31.97 -11.27
N GLU A 269 6.80 31.54 -10.09
CA GLU A 269 5.87 32.28 -9.23
C GLU A 269 6.53 33.54 -8.64
N PRO A 270 6.00 34.76 -8.92
CA PRO A 270 6.59 36.01 -8.45
C PRO A 270 6.70 36.12 -6.93
N THR A 271 5.79 35.48 -6.18
CA THR A 271 5.85 35.48 -4.71
C THR A 271 7.01 34.66 -4.14
N TYR A 272 7.68 33.84 -4.97
CA TYR A 272 8.85 33.07 -4.57
C TYR A 272 10.19 33.80 -4.76
N ILE A 273 10.21 35.00 -5.34
CA ILE A 273 11.44 35.80 -5.48
C ILE A 273 12.04 36.08 -4.09
N GLY A 274 13.32 35.74 -3.89
CA GLY A 274 14.00 35.87 -2.61
C GLY A 274 13.67 34.77 -1.58
N THR A 275 12.98 33.71 -2.01
CA THR A 275 12.71 32.50 -1.20
C THR A 275 13.52 31.32 -1.71
N THR A 276 13.52 30.20 -0.98
CA THR A 276 14.16 28.95 -1.44
C THR A 276 13.52 28.35 -2.69
N ASN A 277 12.31 28.79 -3.05
CA ASN A 277 11.56 28.30 -4.21
C ASN A 277 11.67 29.23 -5.43
N GLU A 278 12.53 30.25 -5.39
CA GLU A 278 12.72 31.20 -6.49
C GLU A 278 12.91 30.49 -7.85
N GLY A 279 12.20 30.98 -8.87
CA GLY A 279 12.18 30.39 -10.22
C GLY A 279 11.29 29.15 -10.41
N ASN A 280 10.59 28.68 -9.36
CA ASN A 280 9.64 27.58 -9.45
C ASN A 280 8.18 28.09 -9.43
N ASN A 281 7.23 27.28 -9.91
CA ASN A 281 5.79 27.55 -9.76
C ASN A 281 5.17 26.89 -8.52
N THR A 282 5.78 25.81 -8.03
CA THR A 282 5.26 25.02 -6.90
C THR A 282 6.34 24.87 -5.83
N ALA A 283 5.91 24.82 -4.57
CA ALA A 283 6.77 24.54 -3.42
C ALA A 283 6.69 23.07 -2.97
N GLU A 284 7.62 22.67 -2.11
CA GLU A 284 7.55 21.41 -1.36
C GLU A 284 6.50 21.49 -0.23
N GLU A 285 5.70 20.44 -0.07
CA GLU A 285 4.58 20.39 0.85
C GLU A 285 4.57 19.11 1.71
N THR A 286 3.96 19.22 2.89
CA THR A 286 3.82 18.12 3.83
C THR A 286 2.46 17.45 3.67
N ILE A 287 2.45 16.13 3.56
CA ILE A 287 1.22 15.34 3.44
C ILE A 287 1.21 14.26 4.51
N ARG A 288 0.15 14.23 5.30
CA ARG A 288 -0.09 13.20 6.32
C ARG A 288 -1.57 12.86 6.40
N ILE A 289 -1.90 11.58 6.31
CA ILE A 289 -3.25 11.05 6.46
C ILE A 289 -3.29 10.14 7.69
N GLU A 290 -4.31 10.27 8.54
CA GLU A 290 -4.48 9.48 9.76
C GLU A 290 -5.92 8.97 9.83
N LEU A 291 -6.09 7.72 10.22
CA LEU A 291 -7.37 7.05 10.38
C LEU A 291 -7.68 6.80 11.86
N ASP A 292 -8.96 6.58 12.18
CA ASP A 292 -9.42 6.32 13.54
C ASP A 292 -8.95 4.96 14.12
N ASP A 293 -8.55 4.01 13.26
CA ASP A 293 -7.95 2.75 13.70
C ASP A 293 -6.48 2.89 14.18
N GLY A 294 -5.91 4.09 14.07
CA GLY A 294 -4.53 4.39 14.43
C GLY A 294 -3.52 4.10 13.31
N THR A 295 -3.98 3.74 12.12
CA THR A 295 -3.16 3.74 10.91
C THR A 295 -2.85 5.17 10.50
N PHE A 296 -1.60 5.46 10.16
CA PHE A 296 -1.22 6.73 9.57
C PHE A 296 -0.23 6.57 8.42
N PHE A 297 -0.31 7.52 7.50
CA PHE A 297 0.51 7.62 6.30
C PHE A 297 1.18 8.98 6.32
N SER A 298 2.50 9.01 6.32
CA SER A 298 3.31 10.22 6.30
C SER A 298 4.22 10.19 5.08
N LEU A 299 4.01 11.14 4.17
CA LEU A 299 4.79 11.25 2.93
C LEU A 299 5.93 12.28 3.06
N GLY A 300 6.28 12.65 4.29
CA GLY A 300 7.31 13.64 4.59
C GLY A 300 6.91 15.06 4.17
N SER A 301 7.91 15.94 4.08
CA SER A 301 7.75 17.37 3.80
C SER A 301 8.12 17.80 2.38
N LYS A 302 8.59 16.86 1.56
CA LYS A 302 9.13 17.11 0.20
C LYS A 302 8.21 16.62 -0.92
N ASN A 303 6.90 16.71 -0.71
CA ASN A 303 5.94 16.38 -1.75
C ASN A 303 5.83 17.55 -2.71
N ARG A 304 6.01 17.29 -4.00
CA ARG A 304 5.89 18.32 -5.03
C ARG A 304 4.64 18.08 -5.85
N LEU A 305 3.87 19.13 -6.06
CA LEU A 305 2.70 19.10 -6.93
C LEU A 305 3.16 18.92 -8.39
N SER A 306 2.80 17.79 -9.00
CA SER A 306 3.17 17.45 -10.37
C SER A 306 2.12 17.88 -11.39
N SER A 307 0.84 17.82 -11.01
CA SER A 307 -0.27 18.20 -11.87
C SER A 307 -1.50 18.61 -11.07
N VAL A 308 -2.29 19.50 -11.66
CA VAL A 308 -3.62 19.88 -11.21
C VAL A 308 -4.56 19.74 -12.40
N THR A 309 -5.65 18.99 -12.22
CA THR A 309 -6.65 18.79 -13.26
C THR A 309 -8.00 19.24 -12.76
N TYR A 310 -8.62 20.20 -13.45
CA TYR A 310 -10.01 20.57 -13.24
C TYR A 310 -10.91 19.77 -14.18
N GLY A 311 -11.87 19.03 -13.63
CA GLY A 311 -12.78 18.16 -14.37
C GLY A 311 -14.21 18.22 -13.85
N GLY A 312 -15.11 17.49 -14.51
CA GLY A 312 -16.53 17.46 -14.16
C GLY A 312 -17.29 18.73 -14.59
N GLY A 313 -18.36 19.06 -13.86
CA GLY A 313 -19.16 20.27 -14.14
C GLY A 313 -19.92 20.22 -15.47
N ASP A 314 -20.61 19.11 -15.74
CA ASP A 314 -21.36 18.94 -16.99
C ASP A 314 -22.62 19.82 -17.06
N ALA A 315 -23.16 19.99 -18.27
CA ALA A 315 -24.41 20.74 -18.48
C ALA A 315 -25.64 20.07 -17.82
N GLY A 316 -25.47 18.86 -17.28
CA GLY A 316 -26.48 18.11 -16.53
C GLY A 316 -26.53 18.45 -15.03
N GLY A 317 -25.62 19.30 -14.53
CA GLY A 317 -25.56 19.69 -13.12
C GLY A 317 -24.69 18.78 -12.24
N GLY A 318 -23.77 18.03 -12.84
CA GLY A 318 -22.73 17.30 -12.11
C GLY A 318 -21.76 18.23 -11.39
N ASN A 319 -21.18 17.76 -10.29
CA ASN A 319 -20.18 18.52 -9.55
C ASN A 319 -18.89 18.65 -10.38
N ALA A 320 -18.21 19.79 -10.24
CA ALA A 320 -16.84 19.92 -10.71
C ALA A 320 -15.87 19.46 -9.62
N THR A 321 -14.76 18.85 -10.02
CA THR A 321 -13.71 18.34 -9.14
C THR A 321 -12.34 18.81 -9.61
N ILE A 322 -11.43 18.97 -8.65
CA ILE A 322 -10.02 19.27 -8.89
C ILE A 322 -9.21 18.10 -8.34
N THR A 323 -8.39 17.50 -9.20
CA THR A 323 -7.45 16.46 -8.82
C THR A 323 -6.04 17.05 -8.72
N TYR A 324 -5.47 16.97 -7.53
CA TYR A 324 -4.09 17.35 -7.24
C TYR A 324 -3.24 16.08 -7.16
N SER A 325 -2.23 15.96 -8.02
CA SER A 325 -1.27 14.85 -7.99
C SER A 325 0.06 15.34 -7.43
N TYR A 326 0.54 14.67 -6.40
CA TYR A 326 1.81 14.95 -5.75
C TYR A 326 2.75 13.76 -5.93
N THR A 327 4.03 14.07 -6.09
CA THR A 327 5.08 13.06 -6.12
C THR A 327 6.18 13.42 -5.13
N ASN A 328 6.75 12.38 -4.51
CA ASN A 328 7.99 12.46 -3.78
C ASN A 328 8.87 11.25 -4.11
N PHE A 329 10.11 11.27 -3.63
CA PHE A 329 11.00 10.14 -3.77
C PHE A 329 11.51 9.67 -2.42
N ASN A 330 11.35 8.36 -2.17
CA ASN A 330 11.83 7.61 -1.01
C ASN A 330 11.14 7.93 0.33
N ASP A 331 10.17 8.84 0.36
CA ASP A 331 9.56 9.31 1.60
C ASP A 331 8.12 8.81 1.74
N LEU A 332 7.99 7.67 2.40
CA LEU A 332 6.71 7.17 2.89
C LEU A 332 6.97 6.39 4.18
N ILE A 333 6.25 6.78 5.23
CA ILE A 333 6.11 6.01 6.46
C ILE A 333 4.65 5.62 6.59
N VAL A 334 4.41 4.32 6.60
CA VAL A 334 3.14 3.73 7.00
C VAL A 334 3.33 3.19 8.42
N GLY A 335 2.49 3.66 9.33
CA GLY A 335 2.54 3.30 10.73
C GLY A 335 1.20 2.76 11.22
N HIS A 336 1.28 1.84 12.18
CA HIS A 336 0.12 1.23 12.82
C HIS A 336 0.50 0.81 14.24
N ASN A 337 -0.44 0.91 15.19
CA ASN A 337 -0.19 0.62 16.61
C ASN A 337 0.21 -0.85 16.87
N LEU A 338 -0.26 -1.77 16.01
CA LEU A 338 0.03 -3.20 16.11
C LEU A 338 1.14 -3.67 15.16
N ASP A 339 1.93 -2.75 14.57
CA ASP A 339 3.05 -3.13 13.70
C ASP A 339 4.04 -4.10 14.41
N PRO A 340 4.26 -5.31 13.87
CA PRO A 340 5.17 -6.29 14.48
C PRO A 340 6.61 -5.81 14.58
N ALA A 341 7.07 -4.96 13.66
CA ALA A 341 8.45 -4.47 13.67
C ALA A 341 8.72 -3.52 14.84
N LYS A 342 7.67 -2.84 15.37
CA LYS A 342 7.77 -1.77 16.37
C LYS A 342 8.91 -0.79 16.07
N ALA A 343 9.21 -0.58 14.80
CA ALA A 343 10.37 0.20 14.38
C ALA A 343 10.16 1.63 14.87
N THR A 344 11.19 2.23 15.48
CA THR A 344 11.11 3.58 16.04
C THR A 344 10.64 4.56 14.97
N ILE A 345 9.40 5.03 15.09
CA ILE A 345 8.88 6.12 14.28
C ILE A 345 9.60 7.37 14.78
N VAL A 346 10.53 7.91 14.00
CA VAL A 346 10.99 9.28 14.21
C VAL A 346 9.83 10.16 13.74
N PRO A 347 9.14 10.91 14.61
CA PRO A 347 8.12 11.82 14.16
C PRO A 347 8.77 12.80 13.19
N TYR A 348 8.21 12.97 11.99
CA TYR A 348 8.56 14.15 11.20
C TYR A 348 8.24 15.38 12.06
N PRO A 349 9.16 16.37 12.13
CA PRO A 349 8.91 17.57 12.92
C PRO A 349 7.60 18.20 12.42
N THR A 350 6.70 18.44 13.37
CA THR A 350 5.49 19.26 13.18
C THR A 350 5.84 20.63 12.61
#